data_AF-A0A7C5LUJ0-F1
#
_entry.id   AF-A0A7C5LUJ0-F1
#
_cell.length_a   1.000
_cell.length_b   1.000
_cell.length_c   1.000
_cell.angle_alpha   90.00
_cell.angle_beta   90.00
_cell.angle_gamma   90.00
#
_symmetry.space_group_name_H-M   'P 1'
#
loop_
_entity.id
_entity.type
_entity.pdbx_description
1 polymer ?
#
loop_
_entity_poly.entity_id
_entity_poly.type
_entity_poly.pdbx_seq_one_letter_code
_entity_poly.pdbx_strand_id
1 'polypeptide(L)'
;MANVKRTFTLPDEISEELDAAIPSRERSKFIALTLKEALRKKKQDELMRLLDDLPRKREPDGILAEDVLRDIRDGRAQEILDNGQS
;
A
#
# COMPACT_ATOMS: atom_id res chain seq x y z
N MET A 1 -15.47 -3.13 -12.44
CA MET A 1 -14.95 -2.16 -11.44
C MET A 1 -15.91 -0.99 -11.39
N ALA A 2 -16.39 -0.60 -10.21
CA ALA A 2 -17.31 0.53 -10.07
C ALA A 2 -16.54 1.86 -10.20
N ASN A 3 -17.03 2.77 -11.02
CA ASN A 3 -16.46 4.11 -11.15
C ASN A 3 -17.03 5.01 -10.03
N VAL A 4 -16.14 5.66 -9.27
CA VAL A 4 -16.52 6.60 -8.21
C VAL A 4 -16.17 8.00 -8.67
N LYS A 5 -17.16 8.91 -8.73
CA LYS A 5 -16.92 10.32 -9.04
C LYS A 5 -16.32 11.00 -7.81
N ARG A 6 -15.19 11.69 -8.00
CA ARG A 6 -14.58 12.54 -6.97
C ARG A 6 -14.32 13.93 -7.55
N THR A 7 -14.53 14.95 -6.73
CA THR A 7 -14.23 16.34 -7.06
C THR A 7 -12.95 16.72 -6.32
N PHE A 8 -12.02 17.36 -7.01
CA PHE A 8 -10.78 17.88 -6.44
C PHE A 8 -10.51 19.24 -7.08
N THR A 9 -9.81 20.09 -6.33
CA THR A 9 -9.34 21.39 -6.79
C THR A 9 -7.91 21.26 -7.31
N LEU A 10 -7.64 21.89 -8.45
CA LEU A 10 -6.30 22.02 -9.02
C LEU A 10 -5.92 23.50 -9.02
N PRO A 11 -4.62 23.84 -8.88
CA PRO A 11 -4.15 25.18 -9.17
C PRO A 11 -4.46 25.57 -10.62
N ASP A 12 -4.78 26.84 -10.85
CA ASP A 12 -5.21 27.33 -12.16
C ASP A 12 -4.15 27.07 -13.25
N GLU A 13 -2.88 27.34 -12.95
CA GLU A 13 -1.75 27.10 -13.85
C GLU A 13 -1.68 25.64 -14.35
N ILE A 14 -1.90 24.68 -13.46
CA ILE A 14 -1.89 23.24 -13.77
C ILE A 14 -3.13 22.85 -14.56
N SER A 15 -4.28 23.46 -14.26
CA SER A 15 -5.52 23.22 -14.98
C SER A 15 -5.43 23.70 -16.43
N GLU A 16 -4.84 24.88 -16.66
CA GLU A 16 -4.62 25.43 -17.99
C GLU A 16 -3.66 24.58 -18.81
N GLU A 17 -2.54 24.15 -18.20
CA GLU A 17 -1.57 23.27 -18.86
C GLU A 17 -2.21 21.91 -19.23
N LEU A 18 -3.00 21.32 -18.32
CA LEU A 18 -3.71 20.08 -18.57
C LEU A 18 -4.73 20.22 -19.71
N ASP A 19 -5.44 21.35 -19.76
CA ASP A 19 -6.44 21.64 -20.78
C ASP A 19 -5.82 21.89 -22.16
N ALA A 20 -4.62 22.48 -22.20
CA ALA A 20 -3.84 22.68 -23.42
C ALA A 20 -3.20 21.38 -23.94
N ALA A 21 -2.70 20.54 -23.03
CA ALA A 21 -1.98 19.32 -23.39
C ALA A 21 -2.92 18.15 -23.73
N ILE A 22 -4.10 18.06 -23.11
CA ILE A 22 -4.95 16.87 -23.17
C ILE A 22 -6.40 17.21 -23.58
N PRO A 23 -6.92 16.57 -24.64
CA PRO A 23 -8.32 16.69 -25.02
C PRO A 23 -9.27 16.31 -23.86
N SER A 24 -10.35 17.06 -23.68
CA SER A 24 -11.35 16.88 -22.60
C SER A 24 -11.77 15.41 -22.38
N ARG A 25 -11.96 14.65 -23.47
CA ARG A 25 -12.41 13.25 -23.42
C ARG A 25 -11.39 12.29 -22.78
N GLU A 26 -10.11 12.67 -22.73
CA GLU A 26 -9.02 11.85 -22.22
C GLU A 26 -8.49 12.30 -20.86
N ARG A 27 -8.84 13.51 -20.39
CA ARG A 27 -8.34 14.07 -19.11
C ARG A 27 -8.62 13.15 -17.93
N SER A 28 -9.85 12.66 -17.79
CA SER A 28 -10.21 11.75 -16.70
C SER A 28 -9.38 10.46 -16.71
N LYS A 29 -9.07 9.94 -17.90
CA LYS A 29 -8.24 8.75 -18.08
C LYS A 29 -6.78 9.06 -17.72
N PHE A 30 -6.25 10.20 -18.16
CA PHE A 30 -4.92 10.65 -17.82
C PHE A 30 -4.75 10.80 -16.31
N ILE A 31 -5.64 11.55 -15.65
CA ILE A 31 -5.60 11.75 -14.19
C ILE A 31 -5.67 10.40 -13.45
N ALA A 32 -6.52 9.47 -13.89
CA ALA A 32 -6.60 8.15 -13.29
C ALA A 32 -5.29 7.34 -13.42
N LEU A 33 -4.62 7.42 -14.57
CA LEU A 33 -3.33 6.76 -14.80
C LEU A 33 -2.23 7.40 -13.96
N THR A 34 -2.13 8.73 -13.95
CA THR A 34 -1.15 9.47 -13.16
C THR A 34 -1.32 9.18 -11.66
N LEU A 35 -2.56 9.17 -11.16
CA LEU A 35 -2.83 8.81 -9.76
C LEU A 35 -2.42 7.37 -9.45
N LYS A 36 -2.67 6.43 -10.35
CA LYS A 36 -2.27 5.03 -10.18
C LYS A 36 -0.74 4.89 -10.10
N GLU A 37 -0.01 5.58 -10.96
CA GLU A 37 1.45 5.57 -10.96
C GLU A 37 2.01 6.23 -9.70
N ALA A 38 1.49 7.40 -9.31
CA ALA A 38 1.89 8.10 -8.09
C ALA A 38 1.66 7.25 -6.84
N LEU A 39 0.52 6.57 -6.74
CA LEU A 39 0.24 5.65 -5.63
C LEU A 39 1.19 4.45 -5.61
N ARG A 40 1.52 3.89 -6.77
CA ARG A 40 2.48 2.78 -6.87
C ARG A 40 3.86 3.23 -6.41
N LYS A 41 4.31 4.40 -6.85
CA LYS A 41 5.59 4.98 -6.46
C LYS A 41 5.65 5.23 -4.95
N LYS A 42 4.60 5.82 -4.37
CA LYS A 42 4.52 6.05 -2.92
C LYS A 42 4.65 4.75 -2.12
N LYS A 43 3.97 3.68 -2.55
CA LYS A 43 4.10 2.35 -1.90
C LYS A 43 5.50 1.76 -2.04
N GLN A 44 6.12 1.95 -3.20
CA GLN A 44 7.50 1.51 -3.42
C GLN A 44 8.47 2.25 -2.50
N ASP A 45 8.33 3.57 -2.38
CA ASP A 45 9.17 4.38 -1.49
C ASP A 45 8.98 3.99 -0.02
N GLU A 46 7.75 3.69 0.40
CA GLU A 46 7.43 3.17 1.73
C GLU A 46 8.08 1.81 1.98
N LEU A 47 7.99 0.88 1.02
CA LEU A 47 8.66 -0.42 1.10
C LEU A 47 10.19 -0.29 1.19
N MET A 48 10.78 0.60 0.39
CA MET A 48 12.23 0.84 0.43
C MET A 48 12.67 1.38 1.79
N ARG A 49 11.92 2.30 2.38
CA ARG A 49 12.21 2.79 3.75
C ARG A 49 12.15 1.67 4.78
N LEU A 50 11.15 0.79 4.69
CA LEU A 50 11.06 -0.37 5.59
C LEU A 50 12.25 -1.32 5.42
N LEU A 51 12.75 -1.50 4.20
CA LEU A 51 13.97 -2.28 3.93
C LEU A 51 15.22 -1.62 4.50
N ASP A 52 15.29 -0.29 4.48
CA ASP A 52 16.41 0.47 5.06
C ASP A 52 16.38 0.46 6.59
N ASP A 53 15.18 0.49 7.18
CA ASP A 53 14.95 0.44 8.63
C ASP A 53 15.04 -0.98 9.20
N LEU A 54 15.01 -2.02 8.35
CA LEU A 54 15.18 -3.40 8.77
C LEU A 54 16.60 -3.57 9.36
N PRO A 55 16.72 -4.00 10.63
CA PRO A 55 18.02 -4.19 11.24
C PRO A 55 18.81 -5.20 10.42
N ARG A 56 19.90 -4.75 9.80
CA ARG A 56 20.89 -5.61 9.14
C ARG A 56 21.63 -6.41 10.22
N LYS A 57 20.95 -7.36 10.86
CA LYS A 57 21.58 -8.33 11.74
C LYS A 57 22.56 -9.14 10.88
N ARG A 58 23.87 -8.89 11.07
CA ARG A 58 24.95 -9.64 10.42
C ARG A 58 24.96 -11.11 10.83
N GLU A 59 24.39 -11.41 11.99
CA GLU A 59 24.06 -12.74 12.45
C GLU A 59 22.57 -12.76 12.78
N PRO A 60 21.72 -13.36 11.92
CA PRO A 60 20.37 -13.63 12.35
C PRO A 60 20.46 -14.58 13.55
N ASP A 61 19.95 -14.15 14.71
CA ASP A 61 19.46 -15.09 15.72
C ASP A 61 18.36 -15.87 15.02
N GLY A 62 18.74 -16.95 14.35
CA GLY A 62 17.88 -17.69 13.48
C GLY A 62 16.82 -18.39 14.33
N ILE A 63 15.63 -17.81 14.39
CA ILE A 63 14.46 -18.57 14.81
C ILE A 63 14.19 -19.56 13.69
N LEU A 64 14.19 -20.85 14.01
CA LEU A 64 13.84 -21.89 13.05
C LEU A 64 12.40 -21.66 12.58
N ALA A 65 12.14 -21.90 11.29
CA ALA A 65 10.80 -21.70 10.73
C ALA A 65 9.76 -22.56 11.46
N GLU A 66 10.18 -23.73 11.96
CA GLU A 66 9.38 -24.64 12.77
C GLU A 66 8.93 -24.02 14.11
N ASP A 67 9.77 -23.20 14.74
CA ASP A 67 9.46 -22.56 16.02
C ASP A 67 8.46 -21.42 15.82
N VAL A 68 8.61 -20.64 14.75
CA VAL A 68 7.62 -19.61 14.37
C VAL A 68 6.25 -20.24 14.06
N LEU A 69 6.23 -21.36 13.35
CA LEU A 69 5.00 -22.08 13.03
C LEU A 69 4.34 -22.68 14.27
N ARG A 70 5.14 -23.11 15.25
CA ARG A 70 4.64 -23.62 16.54
C ARG A 70 3.98 -22.50 17.34
N ASP A 71 4.61 -21.33 17.45
CA ASP A 71 4.04 -20.17 18.15
C ASP A 71 2.72 -19.69 17.53
N ILE A 72 2.65 -19.62 16.19
CA ILE A 72 1.42 -19.23 15.48
C ILE A 72 0.29 -20.23 15.74
N ARG A 73 0.60 -21.53 15.74
CA ARG A 73 -0.39 -22.58 16.00
C ARG A 73 -0.89 -22.51 17.45
N ASP A 74 0.02 -22.38 18.40
CA ASP A 74 -0.31 -22.40 19.82
C ASP A 74 -1.08 -21.13 20.22
N GLY A 75 -0.75 -19.97 19.64
CA GLY A 75 -1.52 -18.73 19.79
C GLY A 75 -2.95 -18.84 19.26
N ARG A 76 -3.14 -19.42 18.06
CA ARG A 76 -4.48 -19.67 17.50
C ARG A 76 -5.30 -20.67 18.32
N ALA A 77 -4.66 -21.70 18.86
CA ALA A 77 -5.34 -22.65 19.74
C ALA A 77 -5.87 -21.95 20.99
N GLN A 78 -5.08 -21.04 21.57
CA GLN A 78 -5.49 -20.24 22.73
C GLN A 78 -6.66 -19.30 22.39
N GLU A 79 -6.63 -18.59 21.26
CA GLU A 79 -7.74 -17.73 20.82
C GLU A 79 -9.06 -18.50 20.62
N ILE A 80 -8.99 -19.75 20.13
CA ILE A 80 -10.17 -20.60 19.96
C ILE A 80 -10.72 -21.06 21.31
N LEU A 81 -9.85 -21.41 22.26
CA LEU A 81 -10.24 -21.80 23.62
C LEU A 81 -10.86 -20.63 24.39
N ASP A 82 -10.29 -19.44 24.29
CA ASP A 82 -10.79 -18.23 24.95
C ASP A 82 -12.15 -17.80 24.38
N ASN A 83 -12.35 -17.89 23.06
CA ASN A 83 -13.64 -17.57 22.42
C ASN A 83 -14.70 -18.67 22.60
N GLY A 84 -14.32 -19.88 23.01
CA GLY A 84 -15.22 -21.01 23.27
C GLY A 84 -15.79 -21.06 24.70
N GLN A 85 -15.33 -20.19 25.60
CA GLN A 85 -15.79 -20.10 26.99
C GLN A 85 -16.73 -18.90 27.27
N SER A 86 -17.16 -18.16 26.23
CA SER A 86 -18.19 -17.10 26.32
C SER A 86 -19.57 -17.57 25.88
#